data_AF-A0A6L4WNP4-F1
#
_entry.id   AF-A0A6L4WNP4-F1
#
_cell.length_a   1.000
_cell.length_b   1.000
_cell.length_c   1.000
_cell.angle_alpha   90.00
_cell.angle_beta   90.00
_cell.angle_gamma   90.00
#
_symmetry.space_group_name_H-M   'P 1'
#
loop_
_entity.id
_entity.type
_entity.pdbx_description
1 polymer ?
#
loop_
_entity_poly.entity_id
_entity_poly.type
_entity_poly.pdbx_seq_one_letter_code
_entity_poly.pdbx_strand_id
1 'polypeptide(L)'
;MKKPKGVSYYLVLKDLIKGIDVRAKSDSVFYLTSRIENIKCNLNKQGLEFIEDVTKETTFSHYKPYILTPSSRNIKKAEDLIQIYATDDVLDFLEETKKLNNGK
;
A
#
# COMPACT_ATOMS: atom_id res chain seq x y z
N MET A 1 -16.76 0.11 13.04
CA MET A 1 -16.03 -1.16 12.82
C MET A 1 -14.54 -0.94 13.11
N LYS A 2 -13.87 -1.87 13.80
CA LYS A 2 -12.43 -1.72 14.09
C LYS A 2 -11.62 -2.07 12.84
N LYS A 3 -10.58 -1.29 12.55
CA LYS A 3 -9.67 -1.54 11.43
C LYS A 3 -8.97 -2.90 11.61
N PRO A 4 -9.09 -3.85 10.65
CA PRO A 4 -8.43 -5.14 10.74
C PRO A 4 -6.90 -5.01 10.58
N LYS A 5 -6.16 -5.99 11.10
CA LYS A 5 -4.71 -6.06 10.94
C LYS A 5 -4.38 -6.33 9.48
N GLY A 6 -3.38 -5.65 8.93
CA GLY A 6 -2.92 -5.89 7.55
C GLY A 6 -3.62 -5.08 6.47
N VAL A 7 -4.77 -4.42 6.72
CA VAL A 7 -5.46 -3.64 5.67
C VAL A 7 -4.60 -2.55 5.02
N SER A 8 -3.73 -1.88 5.80
CA SER A 8 -2.81 -0.91 5.24
C SER A 8 -1.78 -1.56 4.32
N TYR A 9 -1.28 -2.75 4.67
CA TYR A 9 -0.35 -3.50 3.82
C TYR A 9 -1.02 -3.93 2.52
N TYR A 10 -2.26 -4.42 2.60
CA TYR A 10 -3.07 -4.78 1.44
C TYR A 10 -3.28 -3.60 0.49
N LEU A 11 -3.73 -2.44 1.01
CA LEU A 11 -3.98 -1.24 0.21
C LEU A 11 -2.71 -0.72 -0.48
N VAL A 12 -1.59 -0.70 0.25
CA VAL A 12 -0.29 -0.25 -0.28
C VAL A 12 0.22 -1.19 -1.37
N LEU A 13 0.21 -2.51 -1.12
CA LEU A 13 0.63 -3.49 -2.12
C LEU A 13 -0.25 -3.46 -3.36
N LYS A 14 -1.57 -3.29 -3.21
CA LYS A 14 -2.52 -3.21 -4.32
C LYS A 14 -2.17 -2.08 -5.29
N ASP A 15 -1.81 -0.92 -4.79
CA ASP A 15 -1.42 0.23 -5.61
C ASP A 15 -0.01 0.06 -6.18
N LEU A 16 0.93 -0.43 -5.38
CA LEU A 16 2.31 -0.68 -5.80
C LEU A 16 2.41 -1.71 -6.94
N ILE A 17 1.64 -2.80 -6.89
CA ILE A 17 1.58 -3.82 -7.95
C ILE A 17 1.10 -3.20 -9.28
N LYS A 18 0.26 -2.16 -9.22
CA LYS A 18 -0.21 -1.40 -10.38
C LYS A 18 0.77 -0.31 -10.83
N GLY A 19 1.94 -0.21 -10.21
CA GLY A 19 2.93 0.83 -10.50
C GLY A 19 2.51 2.23 -10.01
N ILE A 20 1.56 2.32 -9.09
CA ILE A 20 1.10 3.60 -8.54
C ILE A 20 2.08 4.04 -7.45
N ASP A 21 2.53 5.29 -7.53
CA ASP A 21 3.26 5.93 -6.44
C ASP A 21 2.32 6.16 -5.25
N VAL A 22 2.59 5.43 -4.17
CA VAL A 22 1.80 5.49 -2.94
C VAL A 22 2.08 6.75 -2.11
N ARG A 23 3.12 7.52 -2.45
CA ARG A 23 3.43 8.79 -1.78
C ARG A 23 2.72 10.00 -2.37
N ALA A 24 2.11 9.85 -3.54
CA ALA A 24 1.27 10.87 -4.15
C ALA A 24 -0.06 11.09 -3.41
N LYS A 25 -0.31 10.37 -2.30
CA LYS A 25 -1.59 10.38 -1.57
C LYS A 25 -1.34 10.52 -0.06
N SER A 26 -2.34 10.97 0.68
CA SER A 26 -2.30 11.01 2.14
C SER A 26 -2.30 9.60 2.75
N ASP A 27 -1.26 9.29 3.54
CA ASP A 27 -1.09 8.02 4.25
C ASP A 27 -2.33 7.61 5.06
N SER A 28 -2.91 8.55 5.80
CA SER A 28 -4.02 8.30 6.73
C SER A 28 -5.35 8.12 6.01
N VAL A 29 -5.60 8.91 4.97
CA VAL A 29 -6.85 8.88 4.22
C VAL A 29 -6.90 7.67 3.28
N PHE A 30 -5.82 7.41 2.53
CA PHE A 30 -5.83 6.39 1.47
C PHE A 30 -5.33 5.03 1.93
N TYR A 31 -4.36 4.98 2.85
CA TYR A 31 -3.73 3.72 3.28
C TYR A 31 -4.02 3.39 4.74
N LEU A 32 -4.86 4.19 5.41
CA LEU A 32 -5.28 3.99 6.79
C LEU A 32 -4.11 3.87 7.77
N THR A 33 -2.95 4.45 7.46
CA THR A 33 -1.73 4.33 8.28
C THR A 33 -1.22 5.71 8.66
N SER A 34 -0.56 5.83 9.80
CA SER A 34 0.09 7.08 10.19
C SER A 34 1.41 7.31 9.45
N ARG A 35 2.10 6.22 9.06
CA ARG A 35 3.39 6.26 8.36
C ARG A 35 3.50 5.09 7.41
N ILE A 36 3.35 5.34 6.12
CA ILE A 36 3.52 4.33 5.08
C ILE A 36 4.98 3.85 4.96
N GLU A 37 5.96 4.63 5.43
CA GLU A 37 7.37 4.20 5.45
C GLU A 37 7.58 2.95 6.29
N ASN A 38 6.84 2.79 7.40
CA ASN A 38 6.93 1.60 8.23
C ASN A 38 6.49 0.34 7.46
N ILE A 39 5.51 0.50 6.56
CA ILE A 39 5.04 -0.57 5.68
C ILE A 39 6.12 -0.89 4.64
N LYS A 40 6.68 0.13 3.97
CA LYS A 40 7.79 -0.06 3.02
C LYS A 40 8.97 -0.77 3.66
N CYS A 41 9.43 -0.34 4.84
CA CYS A 41 10.53 -1.00 5.55
C CYS A 41 10.20 -2.46 5.86
N ASN A 42 8.98 -2.77 6.27
CA ASN A 42 8.57 -4.14 6.56
C ASN A 42 8.51 -5.00 5.27
N LEU A 43 7.95 -4.47 4.19
CA LEU A 43 7.92 -5.13 2.88
C LEU A 43 9.32 -5.35 2.31
N ASN A 44 10.23 -4.41 2.51
CA ASN A 44 11.65 -4.55 2.13
C ASN A 44 12.33 -5.67 2.92
N LYS A 45 12.06 -5.81 4.23
CA LYS A 45 12.52 -6.95 5.03
C LYS A 45 11.96 -8.29 4.57
N GLN A 46 10.76 -8.29 4.00
CA GLN A 46 10.18 -9.46 3.34
C GLN A 46 10.79 -9.69 1.95
N GLY A 47 11.69 -8.82 1.50
CA GLY A 47 12.49 -8.91 0.29
C GLY A 47 11.77 -8.40 -0.96
N LEU A 48 10.92 -7.37 -0.82
CA LEU A 48 10.50 -6.54 -1.94
C LEU A 48 11.51 -5.43 -2.20
N GLU A 49 11.75 -5.17 -3.47
CA GLU A 49 12.66 -4.14 -3.95
C GLU A 49 11.87 -2.94 -4.49
N PHE A 50 12.39 -1.74 -4.25
CA PHE A 50 11.74 -0.49 -4.59
C PHE A 50 12.70 0.40 -5.38
N ILE A 51 12.13 1.22 -6.25
CA ILE A 51 12.82 2.32 -6.92
C ILE A 51 12.26 3.61 -6.35
N GLU A 52 13.15 4.47 -5.86
CA GLU A 52 12.80 5.83 -5.43
C GLU A 52 13.01 6.81 -6.58
N ASP A 53 12.05 7.70 -6.78
CA ASP A 53 12.20 8.82 -7.71
C ASP A 53 12.77 10.02 -6.96
N VAL A 54 14.07 10.26 -7.13
CA VAL A 54 14.77 11.37 -6.45
C VAL A 54 14.44 12.73 -7.07
N THR A 55 13.79 12.77 -8.23
CA THR A 55 13.53 13.99 -9.00
C THR A 55 12.18 14.61 -8.69
N LYS A 56 11.31 13.89 -7.99
CA LYS A 56 9.96 14.33 -7.65
C LYS A 56 9.85 14.71 -6.18
N GLU A 57 9.23 15.85 -5.94
CA GLU A 57 8.80 16.27 -4.61
C GLU A 57 7.53 15.50 -4.21
N THR A 58 7.37 15.19 -2.92
CA THR A 58 6.11 14.64 -2.41
C THR A 58 5.20 15.74 -1.90
N THR A 59 3.92 15.64 -2.23
CA THR A 59 2.89 16.58 -1.77
C THR A 59 2.51 16.35 -0.30
N PHE A 60 2.60 15.11 0.18
CA PHE A 60 2.06 14.70 1.48
C PHE A 60 3.12 14.20 2.47
N SER A 61 4.41 14.28 2.13
CA SER A 61 5.50 13.84 3.02
C SER A 61 6.81 14.60 2.75
N HIS A 62 7.86 14.32 3.53
CA HIS A 62 9.23 14.72 3.21
C HIS A 62 10.07 13.57 2.60
N TYR A 63 9.45 12.40 2.44
CA TYR A 63 10.08 11.22 1.85
C TYR A 63 9.92 11.22 0.33
N LYS A 64 10.80 10.51 -0.36
CA LYS A 64 10.76 10.43 -1.82
C LYS A 64 9.64 9.52 -2.32
N PRO A 65 9.01 9.81 -3.48
CA PRO A 65 8.13 8.90 -4.17
C PRO A 65 8.80 7.56 -4.47
N TYR A 66 8.02 6.48 -4.51
CA TYR A 66 8.58 5.17 -4.85
C TYR A 66 7.55 4.22 -5.44
N ILE A 67 8.06 3.28 -6.24
CA ILE A 67 7.32 2.15 -6.81
C ILE A 67 8.10 0.85 -6.60
N LEU A 68 7.51 -0.29 -6.93
CA LEU A 68 8.24 -1.56 -6.99
C LEU A 68 9.23 -1.54 -8.15
N THR A 69 10.40 -2.15 -7.94
CA THR A 69 11.31 -2.47 -9.06
C THR A 69 10.56 -3.35 -10.07
N PRO A 70 10.48 -2.97 -11.36
CA PRO A 70 9.65 -3.63 -12.36
C PRO A 70 10.34 -4.89 -12.91
N SER A 71 10.56 -5.87 -12.04
CA SER A 71 11.05 -7.19 -12.42
C SER A 71 9.97 -8.25 -12.15
N SER A 72 9.87 -9.25 -13.03
CA SER A 72 8.85 -10.30 -12.90
C SER A 72 8.94 -11.03 -11.55
N ARG A 73 10.17 -11.21 -11.03
CA ARG A 73 10.40 -11.81 -9.71
C ARG A 73 9.83 -10.94 -8.58
N ASN A 74 10.06 -9.63 -8.62
CA ASN A 74 9.63 -8.72 -7.57
C ASN A 74 8.11 -8.49 -7.61
N ILE A 75 7.52 -8.37 -8.80
CA ILE A 75 6.07 -8.26 -8.97
C ILE A 75 5.38 -9.54 -8.49
N LYS A 76 5.83 -10.71 -8.93
CA LYS A 76 5.28 -11.99 -8.45
C LYS A 76 5.33 -12.11 -6.93
N LYS A 77 6.44 -11.70 -6.32
CA LYS A 77 6.57 -11.70 -4.86
C LYS A 77 5.60 -10.74 -4.18
N ALA A 78 5.34 -9.57 -4.77
CA ALA A 78 4.34 -8.64 -4.26
C ALA A 78 2.92 -9.22 -4.39
N GLU A 79 2.64 -9.93 -5.49
CA GLU A 79 1.38 -10.66 -5.71
C GLU A 79 1.20 -11.82 -4.72
N ASP A 80 2.28 -12.53 -4.35
CA ASP A 80 2.23 -13.58 -3.33
C ASP A 80 1.98 -12.96 -1.94
N LEU A 81 2.68 -11.87 -1.61
CA LEU A 81 2.54 -11.18 -0.33
C LEU A 81 1.16 -10.55 -0.14
N ILE A 82 0.55 -9.99 -1.20
CA ILE A 82 -0.76 -9.37 -1.06
C ILE A 82 -1.84 -10.40 -0.68
N GLN A 83 -1.71 -11.67 -1.08
CA GLN A 83 -2.63 -12.74 -0.68
C GLN A 83 -2.62 -12.98 0.84
N ILE A 84 -1.47 -12.81 1.50
CA ILE A 84 -1.35 -12.94 2.97
C ILE A 84 -2.20 -11.88 3.69
N TYR A 85 -2.36 -10.70 3.09
CA TYR A 85 -3.12 -9.59 3.66
C TYR A 85 -4.55 -9.50 3.14
N ALA A 86 -4.89 -10.26 2.09
CA ALA A 86 -6.22 -10.32 1.49
C ALA A 86 -7.14 -11.28 2.27
N THR A 87 -7.17 -11.16 3.60
CA THR A 87 -8.05 -11.97 4.45
C THR A 87 -9.50 -11.53 4.33
N ASP A 88 -10.46 -12.41 4.58
CA ASP A 88 -11.89 -12.10 4.55
C ASP A 88 -12.22 -10.83 5.37
N ASP A 89 -11.71 -10.75 6.61
CA ASP A 89 -11.86 -9.56 7.47
C ASP A 89 -11.42 -8.25 6.79
N VAL A 90 -10.33 -8.28 6.00
CA VAL A 90 -9.80 -7.11 5.31
C VAL A 90 -10.66 -6.76 4.11
N LEU A 91 -11.08 -7.77 3.34
CA LEU A 91 -11.91 -7.58 2.15
C LEU A 91 -13.30 -7.06 2.53
N ASP A 92 -13.92 -7.65 3.54
CA ASP A 92 -15.22 -7.25 4.08
C ASP A 92 -15.18 -5.81 4.62
N PHE A 93 -14.16 -5.49 5.42
CA PHE A 93 -13.95 -4.14 5.94
C PHE A 93 -13.87 -3.09 4.81
N LEU A 94 -13.16 -3.40 3.72
CA LEU A 94 -13.02 -2.50 2.59
C LEU A 94 -14.32 -2.36 1.79
N GLU A 95 -15.08 -3.44 1.65
CA GLU A 95 -16.39 -3.40 0.99
C GLU A 95 -17.40 -2.57 1.78
N GLU A 96 -17.50 -2.78 3.10
CA GLU A 96 -18.37 -1.99 3.97
C GLU A 96 -18.00 -0.51 3.95
N THR A 97 -16.70 -0.19 4.02
CA THR A 97 -16.22 1.19 3.96
C THR A 97 -16.60 1.85 2.63
N LYS A 98 -16.55 1.11 1.53
CA LYS A 98 -16.98 1.60 0.21
C LYS A 98 -18.48 1.87 0.17
N LYS A 99 -19.31 0.97 0.72
CA LYS A 99 -20.77 1.13 0.80
C LYS A 99 -21.15 2.38 1.60
N LEU A 100 -20.50 2.61 2.75
CA LEU A 100 -20.72 3.78 3.59
C LEU A 100 -20.37 5.11 2.89
N ASN A 101 -19.34 5.11 2.06
CA ASN A 101 -18.92 6.31 1.33
C ASN A 101 -19.74 6.57 0.05
N ASN A 102 -20.27 5.52 -0.58
CA ASN A 102 -21.10 5.64 -1.79
C ASN A 102 -22.61 5.82 -1.49
N GLY A 103 -23.05 5.58 -0.25
CA GLY A 103 -24.41 5.82 0.22
C GLY A 103 -24.67 7.25 0.72
N LYS A 104 -23.74 8.18 0.46
CA LYS A 104 -23.87 9.62 0.72
C LYS A 104 -23.99 10.38 -0.59
#